data_AF-R9AP93-F1
#
_entry.id   AF-R9AP93-F1
#
_cell.length_a   1.000
_cell.length_b   1.000
_cell.length_c   1.000
_cell.angle_alpha   90.00
_cell.angle_beta   90.00
_cell.angle_gamma   90.00
#
_symmetry.space_group_name_H-M   'P 1'
#
loop_
_entity.id
_entity.type
_entity.pdbx_description
1 polymer ?
#
loop_
_entity_poly.entity_id
_entity_poly.type
_entity_poly.pdbx_seq_one_letter_code
_entity_poly.pdbx_strand_id
1 'polypeptide(L)'
;MIIAWSLTEIIRYSFYATSLVGRKSSVLNWLRYTTFYVLYPLGAGSEATLIASTLPKGLPSNINWPASDIIRSWFFLGWWPGGRSATLMDLLFNSNLIPQSVASTLPAGYSLRPLSSADYDKGHINLLSVLSKATDPGRQAYVQRFNFLKSIPDTYYTIIITDNADKVVGCGTVLLERKFLRGLGVVGHIEDIAVDKNQQGKSLGKKIILSLTEIAQSRGAYKVILDCSKENIRE
;
A
#
# COMPACT_ATOMS: atom_id res chain seq x y z
N MET A 1 -30.45 1.40 -8.35
CA MET A 1 -30.54 2.87 -8.39
C MET A 1 -31.98 3.37 -8.40
N ILE A 2 -32.72 3.24 -9.52
CA ILE A 2 -34.06 3.84 -9.69
C ILE A 2 -35.04 3.45 -8.58
N ILE A 3 -35.19 2.16 -8.30
CA ILE A 3 -36.14 1.67 -7.28
C ILE A 3 -35.81 2.24 -5.89
N ALA A 4 -34.52 2.27 -5.51
CA ALA A 4 -34.10 2.73 -4.19
C ALA A 4 -34.35 4.24 -3.99
N TRP A 5 -34.03 5.06 -5.00
CA TRP A 5 -34.28 6.50 -4.96
C TRP A 5 -35.77 6.83 -5.03
N SER A 6 -36.52 6.20 -5.94
CA SER A 6 -37.97 6.41 -6.05
C SER A 6 -38.70 6.06 -4.74
N LEU A 7 -38.35 4.94 -4.10
CA LEU A 7 -38.97 4.56 -2.83
C LEU A 7 -38.62 5.55 -1.69
N THR A 8 -37.38 6.04 -1.66
CA THR A 8 -36.94 7.07 -0.72
C THR A 8 -37.72 8.39 -0.92
N GLU A 9 -37.96 8.79 -2.17
CA GLU A 9 -38.76 9.98 -2.51
C GLU A 9 -40.22 9.83 -2.09
N ILE A 10 -40.85 8.68 -2.35
CA ILE A 10 -42.24 8.43 -1.95
C ILE A 10 -42.40 8.64 -0.44
N ILE A 11 -41.56 7.99 0.37
CA ILE A 11 -41.62 8.10 1.84
C ILE A 11 -41.41 9.55 2.29
N ARG A 12 -40.42 10.24 1.71
CA ARG A 12 -40.09 11.63 2.05
C ARG A 12 -41.22 12.60 1.69
N TYR A 13 -41.76 12.52 0.48
CA TYR A 13 -42.83 13.42 0.05
C TYR A 13 -44.15 13.13 0.77
N SER A 14 -44.47 11.87 1.08
CA SER A 14 -45.60 11.54 1.95
C SER A 14 -45.46 12.15 3.35
N PHE A 15 -44.25 12.10 3.93
CA PHE A 15 -43.97 12.75 5.22
C PHE A 15 -44.13 14.28 5.14
N TYR A 16 -43.65 14.93 4.08
CA TYR A 16 -43.81 16.38 3.91
C TYR A 16 -45.27 16.77 3.69
N ALA A 17 -46.01 16.03 2.86
CA ALA A 17 -47.43 16.29 2.61
C ALA A 17 -48.26 16.22 3.91
N THR A 18 -48.04 15.19 4.73
CA THR A 18 -48.75 15.04 6.02
C THR A 18 -48.36 16.14 7.02
N SER A 19 -47.09 16.54 7.03
CA SER A 19 -46.60 17.65 7.86
C SER A 19 -47.22 19.00 7.48
N LEU A 20 -47.43 19.26 6.19
CA LEU A 20 -48.09 20.48 5.70
C LEU A 20 -49.57 20.56 6.10
N VAL A 21 -50.24 19.40 6.21
CA VAL A 21 -51.64 19.31 6.68
C VAL A 21 -51.71 19.32 8.23
N GLY A 22 -50.59 19.57 8.92
CA GLY A 22 -50.53 19.65 10.38
C GLY A 22 -50.62 18.29 11.09
N ARG A 23 -50.55 17.17 10.35
CA ARG A 23 -50.63 15.81 10.90
C ARG A 23 -49.25 15.17 10.94
N LYS A 24 -48.69 15.00 12.14
CA LYS A 24 -47.42 14.29 12.33
C LYS A 24 -47.67 12.78 12.38
N SER A 25 -47.26 12.05 11.35
CA SER A 25 -47.35 10.59 11.33
C SER A 25 -46.08 9.94 11.90
N SER A 26 -46.22 9.24 13.02
CA SER A 26 -45.12 8.47 13.62
C SER A 26 -44.64 7.34 12.71
N VAL A 27 -45.54 6.74 11.93
CA VAL A 27 -45.23 5.64 11.01
C VAL A 27 -44.36 6.13 9.87
N LEU A 28 -44.69 7.28 9.26
CA LEU A 28 -43.88 7.87 8.18
C LEU A 28 -42.52 8.33 8.69
N ASN A 29 -42.47 8.84 9.92
CA ASN A 29 -41.21 9.21 10.55
C ASN A 29 -40.32 7.98 10.80
N TRP A 30 -40.88 6.89 11.32
CA TRP A 30 -40.15 5.63 11.51
C TRP A 30 -39.65 5.06 10.17
N LEU A 31 -40.52 4.99 9.16
CA LEU A 31 -40.14 4.52 7.82
C LEU A 31 -38.96 5.31 7.27
N ARG A 32 -39.03 6.65 7.33
CA ARG A 32 -37.95 7.53 6.85
C ARG A 32 -36.59 7.18 7.44
N TYR A 33 -36.50 6.89 8.74
CA TYR A 33 -35.21 6.58 9.37
C TYR A 33 -34.81 5.11 9.20
N THR A 34 -35.75 4.17 9.26
CA THR A 34 -35.44 2.74 9.15
C THR A 34 -35.08 2.35 7.72
N THR A 35 -35.84 2.80 6.72
CA THR A 35 -35.54 2.48 5.33
C THR A 35 -34.29 3.20 4.84
N PHE A 36 -33.90 4.32 5.45
CA PHE A 36 -32.67 5.04 5.11
C PHE A 36 -31.43 4.13 5.25
N TYR A 37 -31.33 3.31 6.29
CA TYR A 37 -30.19 2.40 6.49
C TYR A 37 -30.02 1.38 5.36
N VAL A 38 -31.10 1.03 4.66
CA VAL A 38 -31.08 0.03 3.58
C VAL A 38 -31.03 0.72 2.21
N LEU A 39 -31.93 1.68 1.98
CA LEU A 39 -32.09 2.33 0.69
C LEU A 39 -30.94 3.28 0.36
N TYR A 40 -30.29 3.89 1.36
CA TYR A 40 -29.19 4.80 1.12
C TYR A 40 -27.92 4.07 0.63
N PRO A 41 -27.40 3.02 1.32
CA PRO A 41 -26.30 2.23 0.78
C PRO A 41 -26.63 1.56 -0.56
N LEU A 42 -27.87 1.07 -0.73
CA LEU A 42 -28.30 0.45 -1.97
C LEU A 42 -28.36 1.45 -3.14
N GLY A 43 -28.91 2.65 -2.90
CA GLY A 43 -29.00 3.73 -3.88
C GLY A 43 -27.62 4.22 -4.28
N ALA A 44 -26.88 4.79 -3.32
CA ALA A 44 -25.55 5.35 -3.54
C ALA A 44 -24.55 4.30 -4.04
N GLY A 45 -24.57 3.09 -3.50
CA GLY A 45 -23.71 1.99 -3.95
C GLY A 45 -23.99 1.57 -5.40
N SER A 46 -25.26 1.50 -5.80
CA SER A 46 -25.63 1.14 -7.19
C SER A 46 -25.30 2.22 -8.21
N GLU A 47 -25.31 3.49 -7.79
CA GLU A 47 -24.89 4.62 -8.63
C GLU A 47 -23.36 4.61 -8.80
N ALA A 48 -22.64 4.36 -7.72
CA ALA A 48 -21.19 4.21 -7.74
C ALA A 48 -20.73 3.05 -8.64
N THR A 49 -21.37 1.88 -8.57
CA THR A 49 -21.00 0.74 -9.42
C THR A 49 -21.29 1.00 -10.89
N LEU A 50 -22.38 1.71 -11.21
CA LEU A 50 -22.69 2.10 -12.58
C LEU A 50 -21.63 3.07 -13.12
N ILE A 51 -21.28 4.12 -12.36
CA ILE A 51 -20.22 5.06 -12.75
C ILE A 51 -18.90 4.32 -12.94
N ALA A 52 -18.50 3.47 -11.99
CA ALA A 52 -17.29 2.66 -12.07
C ALA A 52 -17.26 1.77 -13.33
N SER A 53 -18.40 1.19 -13.71
CA SER A 53 -18.50 0.35 -14.92
C SER A 53 -18.36 1.14 -16.23
N THR A 54 -18.64 2.45 -16.19
CA THR A 54 -18.50 3.36 -17.34
C THR A 54 -17.13 4.02 -17.44
N LEU A 55 -16.28 3.88 -16.42
CA LEU A 55 -14.93 4.41 -16.47
C LEU A 55 -14.07 3.62 -17.46
N PRO A 56 -13.26 4.29 -18.30
CA PRO A 56 -12.35 3.61 -19.21
C PRO A 56 -11.39 2.69 -18.45
N LYS A 57 -11.19 1.48 -18.98
CA LYS A 57 -10.28 0.48 -18.40
C LYS A 57 -8.84 0.79 -18.81
N GLY A 58 -8.05 1.36 -17.90
CA GLY A 58 -6.62 1.64 -18.09
C GLY A 58 -6.13 2.77 -17.19
N LEU A 59 -4.87 2.73 -16.75
CA LEU A 59 -4.26 3.81 -15.97
C LEU A 59 -3.93 5.01 -16.87
N PRO A 60 -3.98 6.25 -16.35
CA PRO A 60 -3.86 7.48 -17.14
C PRO A 60 -2.39 7.83 -17.46
N SER A 61 -1.55 6.85 -17.78
CA SER A 61 -0.15 7.15 -18.11
C SER A 61 0.07 7.53 -19.57
N ASN A 62 -0.86 7.22 -20.50
CA ASN A 62 -0.75 7.69 -21.89
C ASN A 62 -2.04 7.56 -22.73
N ILE A 63 -3.20 7.92 -22.18
CA ILE A 63 -4.48 7.82 -22.92
C ILE A 63 -5.15 9.19 -22.97
N ASN A 64 -5.36 9.69 -24.18
CA ASN A 64 -6.09 10.92 -24.49
C ASN A 64 -7.59 10.72 -24.21
N TRP A 65 -7.99 10.73 -22.94
CA TRP A 65 -9.40 10.56 -22.57
C TRP A 65 -10.23 11.75 -23.05
N PRO A 66 -11.45 11.53 -23.58
CA PRO A 66 -12.36 12.62 -23.84
C PRO A 66 -12.67 13.35 -22.52
N ALA A 67 -12.86 14.68 -22.59
CA ALA A 67 -13.07 15.53 -21.42
C ALA A 67 -14.20 15.05 -20.50
N SER A 68 -15.23 14.39 -21.06
CA SER A 68 -16.34 13.79 -20.32
C SER A 68 -15.88 12.72 -19.32
N ASP A 69 -14.91 11.89 -19.68
CA ASP A 69 -14.46 10.77 -18.86
C ASP A 69 -13.53 11.24 -17.74
N ILE A 70 -12.71 12.25 -18.03
CA ILE A 70 -11.89 12.95 -17.02
C ILE A 70 -12.79 13.56 -15.94
N ILE A 71 -13.85 14.25 -16.35
CA ILE A 71 -14.81 14.89 -15.43
C ILE A 71 -15.52 13.83 -14.57
N ARG A 72 -16.00 12.74 -15.18
CA ARG A 72 -16.65 11.63 -14.46
C ARG A 72 -15.71 10.95 -13.46
N SER A 73 -14.45 10.71 -13.83
CA SER A 73 -13.45 10.18 -12.92
C SER A 73 -13.15 11.13 -11.76
N TRP A 74 -13.04 12.43 -12.00
CA TRP A 74 -12.85 13.43 -10.93
C TRP A 74 -14.01 13.42 -9.93
N PHE A 75 -15.26 13.42 -10.41
CA PHE A 75 -16.42 13.33 -9.53
C PHE A 75 -16.46 12.00 -8.77
N PHE A 76 -16.19 10.88 -9.43
CA PHE A 76 -16.17 9.57 -8.79
C PHE A 76 -15.08 9.46 -7.73
N LEU A 77 -13.84 9.85 -8.01
CA LEU A 77 -12.72 9.75 -7.06
C LEU A 77 -12.83 10.76 -5.91
N GLY A 78 -13.43 11.93 -6.15
CA GLY A 78 -13.70 12.93 -5.13
C GLY A 78 -14.83 12.55 -4.18
N TRP A 79 -15.87 11.89 -4.69
CA TRP A 79 -17.08 11.50 -3.94
C TRP A 79 -17.01 10.09 -3.33
N TRP A 80 -16.37 9.12 -4.01
CA TRP A 80 -16.27 7.73 -3.56
C TRP A 80 -15.20 7.61 -2.45
N PRO A 81 -15.56 7.18 -1.22
CA PRO A 81 -14.61 7.05 -0.12
C PRO A 81 -13.47 6.06 -0.41
N GLY A 82 -13.74 5.04 -1.23
CA GLY A 82 -12.74 4.08 -1.71
C GLY A 82 -11.95 4.54 -2.94
N GLY A 83 -12.26 5.74 -3.46
CA GLY A 83 -11.71 6.29 -4.70
C GLY A 83 -10.39 7.02 -4.50
N ARG A 84 -10.01 7.33 -3.26
CA ARG A 84 -8.68 7.83 -2.91
C ARG A 84 -7.60 6.73 -2.90
N SER A 85 -7.71 5.74 -3.77
CA SER A 85 -6.70 4.70 -3.92
C SER A 85 -6.44 4.41 -5.40
N ALA A 86 -6.29 5.47 -6.19
CA ALA A 86 -5.57 5.40 -7.45
C ALA A 86 -4.15 5.95 -7.22
N THR A 87 -3.16 5.08 -7.45
CA THR A 87 -1.76 5.33 -7.85
C THR A 87 -0.70 5.79 -6.83
N LEU A 88 -0.88 5.56 -5.53
CA LEU A 88 0.29 5.43 -4.65
C LEU A 88 0.52 3.95 -4.37
N MET A 89 1.68 3.44 -4.78
CA MET A 89 2.15 2.12 -4.37
C MET A 89 2.03 2.05 -2.85
N ASP A 90 1.39 0.99 -2.34
CA ASP A 90 1.26 0.80 -0.90
C ASP A 90 2.60 0.33 -0.34
N LEU A 91 3.45 1.31 -0.04
CA LEU A 91 4.83 1.11 0.42
C LEU A 91 4.88 0.91 1.94
N LEU A 92 5.84 0.09 2.38
CA LEU A 92 6.07 -0.22 3.80
C LEU A 92 6.45 1.03 4.59
N PHE A 93 7.20 1.94 3.96
CA PHE A 93 7.58 3.24 4.51
C PHE A 93 7.73 4.28 3.38
N ASN A 94 7.91 5.55 3.75
CA ASN A 94 8.02 6.66 2.79
C ASN A 94 9.27 6.50 1.91
N SER A 95 9.10 6.56 0.58
CA SER A 95 10.20 6.44 -0.40
C SER A 95 11.29 7.48 -0.25
N ASN A 96 11.00 8.64 0.34
CA ASN A 96 12.00 9.69 0.59
C ASN A 96 13.10 9.26 1.57
N LEU A 97 12.88 8.17 2.32
CA LEU A 97 13.89 7.59 3.22
C LEU A 97 14.89 6.69 2.48
N ILE A 98 14.70 6.44 1.18
CA ILE A 98 15.69 5.70 0.38
C ILE A 98 16.92 6.60 0.12
N PRO A 99 18.14 6.17 0.51
CA PRO A 99 19.34 6.97 0.33
C PRO A 99 19.69 7.13 -1.16
N GLN A 100 19.66 8.38 -1.65
CA GLN A 100 19.98 8.69 -3.04
C GLN A 100 21.47 8.53 -3.37
N SER A 101 22.33 8.66 -2.35
CA SER A 101 23.77 8.29 -2.36
C SER A 101 24.01 6.88 -2.92
N VAL A 102 23.13 5.94 -2.61
CA VAL A 102 23.22 4.55 -3.05
C VAL A 102 22.34 4.29 -4.27
N ALA A 103 21.10 4.78 -4.27
CA ALA A 103 20.14 4.53 -5.35
C ALA A 103 20.66 5.01 -6.71
N SER A 104 21.31 6.17 -6.77
CA SER A 104 21.89 6.73 -8.00
C SER A 104 23.07 5.93 -8.57
N THR A 105 23.66 5.04 -7.77
CA THR A 105 24.82 4.23 -8.14
C THR A 105 24.46 2.81 -8.58
N LEU A 106 23.16 2.51 -8.68
CA LEU A 106 22.70 1.24 -9.24
C LEU A 106 23.00 1.18 -10.75
N PRO A 107 23.29 -0.02 -11.29
CA PRO A 107 23.41 -0.19 -12.74
C PRO A 107 22.11 0.23 -13.46
N ALA A 108 22.24 0.63 -14.72
CA ALA A 108 21.09 0.95 -15.55
C ALA A 108 20.08 -0.20 -15.58
N GLY A 109 18.81 0.14 -15.41
CA GLY A 109 17.70 -0.83 -15.42
C GLY A 109 17.43 -1.52 -14.08
N TYR A 110 18.01 -1.03 -12.99
CA TYR A 110 17.63 -1.41 -11.63
C TYR A 110 17.02 -0.23 -10.89
N SER A 111 16.09 -0.52 -9.97
CA SER A 111 15.51 0.48 -9.08
C SER A 111 15.59 0.03 -7.63
N LEU A 112 15.84 0.96 -6.70
CA LEU A 112 15.82 0.73 -5.25
C LEU A 112 14.59 1.43 -4.66
N ARG A 113 13.75 0.69 -3.93
CA ARG A 113 12.57 1.28 -3.28
C ARG A 113 12.15 0.50 -2.02
N PRO A 114 11.24 1.05 -1.20
CA PRO A 114 10.63 0.29 -0.11
C PRO A 114 9.83 -0.90 -0.64
N LEU A 115 9.68 -1.93 0.20
CA LEU A 115 8.77 -3.03 -0.05
C LEU A 115 7.34 -2.53 -0.24
N SER A 116 6.62 -3.13 -1.18
CA SER A 116 5.20 -2.90 -1.46
C SER A 116 4.37 -4.14 -1.09
N SER A 117 3.11 -3.94 -0.71
CA SER A 117 2.16 -5.06 -0.53
C SER A 117 1.92 -5.86 -1.82
N ALA A 118 2.17 -5.24 -2.99
CA ALA A 118 2.09 -5.90 -4.30
C ALA A 118 3.35 -6.69 -4.70
N ASP A 119 4.44 -6.62 -3.93
CA ASP A 119 5.70 -7.31 -4.27
C ASP A 119 5.63 -8.84 -4.09
N TYR A 120 4.55 -9.35 -3.49
CA TYR A 120 4.20 -10.76 -3.53
C TYR A 120 4.12 -11.25 -4.99
N ASP A 121 3.37 -10.54 -5.82
CA ASP A 121 3.12 -10.89 -7.22
C ASP A 121 4.38 -10.70 -8.10
N LYS A 122 5.40 -10.00 -7.57
CA LYS A 122 6.68 -9.73 -8.23
C LYS A 122 7.81 -10.66 -7.78
N GLY A 123 7.47 -11.71 -7.00
CA GLY A 123 8.39 -12.78 -6.64
C GLY A 123 9.20 -12.56 -5.37
N HIS A 124 8.78 -11.67 -4.45
CA HIS A 124 9.52 -11.43 -3.20
C HIS A 124 9.72 -12.71 -2.36
N ILE A 125 8.67 -13.51 -2.15
CA ILE A 125 8.80 -14.77 -1.39
C ILE A 125 9.74 -15.76 -2.09
N ASN A 126 9.65 -15.86 -3.42
CA ASN A 126 10.53 -16.71 -4.20
C ASN A 126 11.99 -16.27 -4.10
N LEU A 127 12.27 -14.96 -4.03
CA LEU A 127 13.62 -14.45 -3.82
C LEU A 127 14.20 -14.91 -2.47
N LEU A 128 13.41 -14.87 -1.39
CA LEU A 128 13.86 -15.28 -0.05
C LEU A 128 14.27 -16.77 0.01
N SER A 129 13.81 -17.60 -0.92
CA SER A 129 14.24 -19.01 -1.03
C SER A 129 15.75 -19.17 -1.33
N VAL A 130 16.43 -18.11 -1.78
CA VAL A 130 17.89 -18.11 -1.96
C VAL A 130 18.62 -18.10 -0.61
N LEU A 131 18.02 -17.54 0.44
CA LEU A 131 18.59 -17.47 1.79
C LEU A 131 18.36 -18.73 2.60
N SER A 132 17.11 -19.20 2.64
CA SER A 132 16.69 -20.33 3.46
C SER A 132 15.36 -20.89 2.94
N LYS A 133 14.81 -21.90 3.62
CA LYS A 133 13.49 -22.45 3.28
C LYS A 133 12.41 -21.38 3.44
N ALA A 134 11.97 -20.83 2.31
CA ALA A 134 10.85 -19.90 2.22
C ALA A 134 9.59 -20.65 1.76
N THR A 135 8.78 -21.13 2.71
CA THR A 135 7.46 -21.70 2.40
C THR A 135 6.50 -20.57 2.06
N ASP A 136 5.84 -20.64 0.90
CA ASP A 136 4.87 -19.63 0.48
C ASP A 136 3.64 -19.64 1.41
N PRO A 137 3.38 -18.55 2.17
CA PRO A 137 2.25 -18.47 3.07
C PRO A 137 0.94 -18.09 2.36
N GLY A 138 0.98 -17.78 1.06
CA GLY A 138 -0.12 -17.25 0.28
C GLY A 138 -0.25 -15.72 0.40
N ARG A 139 -0.80 -15.11 -0.67
CA ARG A 139 -0.93 -13.65 -0.82
C ARG A 139 -1.63 -12.95 0.36
N GLN A 140 -2.68 -13.56 0.90
CA GLN A 140 -3.44 -12.98 2.02
C GLN A 140 -2.59 -12.86 3.28
N ALA A 141 -1.88 -13.94 3.65
CA ALA A 141 -1.01 -13.95 4.82
C ALA A 141 0.19 -13.00 4.63
N TYR A 142 0.73 -12.91 3.42
CA TYR A 142 1.77 -11.94 3.06
C TYR A 142 1.30 -10.50 3.32
N VAL A 143 0.13 -10.12 2.80
CA VAL A 143 -0.41 -8.76 2.98
C VAL A 143 -0.74 -8.48 4.45
N GLN A 144 -1.24 -9.47 5.19
CA GLN A 144 -1.46 -9.34 6.64
C GLN A 144 -0.14 -9.07 7.38
N ARG A 145 0.93 -9.80 7.06
CA ARG A 145 2.28 -9.55 7.62
C ARG A 145 2.78 -8.17 7.24
N PHE A 146 2.66 -7.77 5.98
CA PHE A 146 3.05 -6.44 5.50
C PHE A 146 2.35 -5.33 6.30
N ASN A 147 1.03 -5.42 6.47
CA ASN A 147 0.26 -4.44 7.23
C ASN A 147 0.65 -4.40 8.71
N PHE A 148 0.97 -5.55 9.31
CA PHE A 148 1.48 -5.62 10.68
C PHE A 148 2.85 -4.94 10.82
N LEU A 149 3.79 -5.17 9.90
CA LEU A 149 5.09 -4.50 9.93
C LEU A 149 4.94 -2.98 9.74
N LYS A 150 4.06 -2.57 8.81
CA LYS A 150 3.75 -1.17 8.52
C LYS A 150 3.10 -0.42 9.70
N SER A 151 2.33 -1.11 10.55
CA SER A 151 1.66 -0.48 11.69
C SER A 151 2.59 -0.20 12.87
N ILE A 152 3.82 -0.74 12.86
CA ILE A 152 4.81 -0.54 13.91
C ILE A 152 5.72 0.62 13.50
N PRO A 153 5.53 1.83 14.05
CA PRO A 153 6.22 3.02 13.58
C PRO A 153 7.74 2.89 13.74
N ASP A 154 8.45 3.41 12.73
CA ASP A 154 9.91 3.54 12.71
C ASP A 154 10.70 2.26 13.04
N THR A 155 10.15 1.06 12.82
CA THR A 155 10.79 -0.18 13.30
C THR A 155 11.32 -1.06 12.19
N TYR A 156 10.54 -1.28 11.13
CA TYR A 156 10.90 -2.18 10.03
C TYR A 156 11.11 -1.40 8.74
N TYR A 157 12.31 -1.52 8.17
CA TYR A 157 12.64 -0.94 6.87
C TYR A 157 13.11 -2.03 5.93
N THR A 158 12.17 -2.65 5.22
CA THR A 158 12.47 -3.59 4.14
C THR A 158 12.58 -2.85 2.81
N ILE A 159 13.74 -2.97 2.17
CA ILE A 159 14.01 -2.43 0.84
C ILE A 159 14.09 -3.56 -0.17
N ILE A 160 13.77 -3.22 -1.41
CA ILE A 160 13.86 -4.14 -2.54
C ILE A 160 14.57 -3.48 -3.72
N ILE A 161 15.27 -4.30 -4.49
CA ILE A 161 15.80 -3.95 -5.81
C ILE A 161 14.95 -4.65 -6.85
N THR A 162 14.47 -3.91 -7.85
CA THR A 162 13.81 -4.48 -9.04
C THR A 162 14.68 -4.33 -10.28
N ASP A 163 14.45 -5.19 -11.28
CA ASP A 163 15.00 -5.04 -12.63
C ASP A 163 14.02 -4.31 -13.59
N ASN A 164 14.37 -4.26 -14.89
CA ASN A 164 13.57 -3.64 -15.95
C ASN A 164 12.18 -4.26 -16.13
N ALA A 165 11.97 -5.50 -15.69
CA ALA A 165 10.69 -6.18 -15.74
C ALA A 165 9.85 -5.93 -14.46
N ASP A 166 10.33 -5.06 -13.56
CA ASP A 166 9.75 -4.82 -12.24
C ASP A 166 9.69 -6.10 -11.38
N LYS A 167 10.56 -7.09 -11.69
CA LYS A 167 10.74 -8.30 -10.88
C LYS A 167 11.61 -7.97 -9.68
N VAL A 168 11.26 -8.47 -8.50
CA VAL A 168 12.11 -8.35 -7.31
C VAL A 168 13.33 -9.26 -7.46
N VAL A 169 14.52 -8.65 -7.45
CA VAL A 169 15.81 -9.32 -7.68
C VAL A 169 16.78 -9.19 -6.52
N GLY A 170 16.49 -8.32 -5.55
CA GLY A 170 17.22 -8.23 -4.29
C GLY A 170 16.33 -7.68 -3.18
N CYS A 171 16.57 -8.07 -1.94
CA CYS A 171 15.88 -7.52 -0.78
C CYS A 171 16.78 -7.55 0.46
N GLY A 172 16.38 -6.77 1.46
CA GLY A 172 16.97 -6.77 2.79
C GLY A 172 16.14 -5.91 3.73
N THR A 173 16.26 -6.19 5.02
CA THR A 173 15.53 -5.46 6.06
C THR A 173 16.52 -4.89 7.07
N VAL A 174 16.25 -3.68 7.56
CA VAL A 174 16.83 -3.22 8.83
C VAL A 174 15.75 -3.04 9.88
N LEU A 175 15.93 -3.70 11.02
CA LEU A 175 15.12 -3.55 12.22
C LEU A 175 15.79 -2.56 13.16
N LEU A 176 15.06 -1.54 13.61
CA LEU A 176 15.56 -0.57 14.58
C LEU A 176 15.12 -0.94 16.00
N GLU A 177 16.07 -1.40 16.81
CA GLU A 177 15.85 -1.75 18.21
C GLU A 177 16.11 -0.53 19.11
N ARG A 178 15.15 -0.20 19.99
CA ARG A 178 15.29 0.87 20.98
C ARG A 178 15.84 0.29 22.27
N LYS A 179 16.81 0.96 22.87
CA LYS A 179 17.48 0.49 24.09
C LYS A 179 17.48 1.57 25.16
N PHE A 180 17.41 1.18 26.43
CA PHE A 180 17.62 2.12 27.54
C PHE A 180 19.08 2.57 27.66
N LEU A 181 20.04 1.69 27.33
CA LEU A 181 21.46 2.02 27.34
C LEU A 181 21.80 3.11 26.30
N ARG A 182 22.93 3.78 26.53
CA ARG A 182 23.43 4.90 25.70
C ARG A 182 22.42 6.04 25.55
N GLY A 183 21.71 6.35 26.63
CA GLY A 183 20.79 7.49 26.68
C GLY A 183 19.62 7.34 25.71
N LEU A 184 18.90 6.21 25.79
CA LEU A 184 17.79 5.88 24.88
C LEU A 184 18.25 5.60 23.43
N GLY A 185 19.40 4.93 23.29
CA GLY A 185 20.03 4.69 21.99
C GLY A 185 19.26 3.72 21.08
N VAL A 186 19.62 3.73 19.79
CA VAL A 186 19.05 2.84 18.76
C VAL A 186 20.14 1.93 18.17
N VAL A 187 19.80 0.68 17.91
CA VAL A 187 20.64 -0.29 17.16
C VAL A 187 19.91 -0.74 15.91
N GLY A 188 20.59 -0.69 14.76
CA GLY A 188 20.09 -1.31 13.53
C GLY A 188 20.52 -2.78 13.45
N HIS A 189 19.60 -3.66 13.13
CA HIS A 189 19.87 -5.08 12.85
C HIS A 189 19.51 -5.35 11.39
N ILE A 190 20.51 -5.65 10.56
CA ILE A 190 20.29 -6.00 9.16
C ILE A 190 19.97 -7.49 9.07
N GLU A 191 18.83 -7.80 8.45
CA GLU A 191 18.26 -9.13 8.32
C GLU A 191 17.86 -9.41 6.86
N ASP A 192 17.71 -10.70 6.53
CA ASP A 192 17.10 -11.18 5.29
C ASP A 192 17.72 -10.61 3.98
N ILE A 193 19.05 -10.51 3.90
CA ILE A 193 19.75 -10.04 2.68
C ILE A 193 19.73 -11.11 1.57
N ALA A 194 18.87 -10.97 0.57
CA ALA A 194 18.79 -11.89 -0.57
C ALA A 194 19.09 -11.19 -1.90
N VAL A 195 19.78 -11.88 -2.81
CA VAL A 195 19.97 -11.47 -4.21
C VAL A 195 19.77 -12.67 -5.12
N ASP A 196 18.92 -12.52 -6.15
CA ASP A 196 18.63 -13.55 -7.16
C ASP A 196 19.95 -14.08 -7.74
N LYS A 197 20.10 -15.41 -7.83
CA LYS A 197 21.34 -16.07 -8.29
C LYS A 197 21.82 -15.56 -9.65
N ASN A 198 20.89 -15.24 -10.55
CA ASN A 198 21.20 -14.74 -11.90
C ASN A 198 21.62 -13.26 -11.91
N GLN A 199 21.54 -12.59 -10.75
CA GLN A 199 21.84 -11.17 -10.56
C GLN A 199 23.03 -10.95 -9.61
N GLN A 200 23.67 -12.03 -9.16
CA GLN A 200 24.87 -11.98 -8.33
C GLN A 200 26.08 -11.45 -9.12
N GLY A 201 27.12 -10.99 -8.40
CA GLY A 201 28.31 -10.36 -9.00
C GLY A 201 28.13 -8.90 -9.41
N LYS A 202 26.90 -8.37 -9.45
CA LYS A 202 26.60 -6.96 -9.81
C LYS A 202 26.66 -5.99 -8.62
N SER A 203 27.27 -6.39 -7.51
CA SER A 203 27.36 -5.64 -6.25
C SER A 203 26.01 -5.24 -5.61
N LEU A 204 24.88 -5.84 -6.02
CA LEU A 204 23.55 -5.50 -5.49
C LEU A 204 23.45 -5.72 -3.98
N GLY A 205 23.99 -6.83 -3.46
CA GLY A 205 24.01 -7.11 -2.02
C GLY A 205 24.74 -6.02 -1.22
N LYS A 206 25.87 -5.54 -1.73
CA LYS A 206 26.61 -4.41 -1.13
C LYS A 206 25.76 -3.13 -1.12
N LYS A 207 25.02 -2.85 -2.20
CA LYS A 207 24.13 -1.69 -2.28
C LYS A 207 22.97 -1.78 -1.27
N ILE A 208 22.42 -2.98 -1.06
CA ILE A 208 21.37 -3.22 -0.06
C ILE A 208 21.94 -2.92 1.35
N ILE A 209 23.07 -3.51 1.72
CA ILE A 209 23.69 -3.30 3.05
C ILE A 209 24.02 -1.82 3.29
N LEU A 210 24.61 -1.13 2.30
CA LEU A 210 24.92 0.31 2.42
C LEU A 210 23.64 1.14 2.61
N SER A 211 22.59 0.86 1.84
CA SER A 211 21.31 1.58 1.94
C SER A 211 20.67 1.39 3.32
N LEU A 212 20.64 0.16 3.82
CA LEU A 212 20.11 -0.16 5.15
C LEU A 212 20.92 0.48 6.28
N THR A 213 22.25 0.52 6.13
CA THR A 213 23.15 1.18 7.08
C THR A 213 22.89 2.69 7.15
N GLU A 214 22.77 3.35 5.99
CA GLU A 214 22.45 4.79 5.93
C GLU A 214 21.05 5.10 6.48
N ILE A 215 20.05 4.26 6.18
CA ILE A 215 18.72 4.37 6.77
C ILE A 215 18.83 4.31 8.30
N ALA A 216 19.49 3.30 8.85
CA ALA A 216 19.62 3.15 10.31
C ALA A 216 20.36 4.34 10.96
N GLN A 217 21.45 4.80 10.35
CA GLN A 217 22.21 5.95 10.83
C GLN A 217 21.38 7.23 10.81
N SER A 218 20.63 7.49 9.74
CA SER A 218 19.73 8.66 9.63
C SER A 218 18.60 8.64 10.68
N ARG A 219 18.29 7.47 11.24
CA ARG A 219 17.32 7.27 12.32
C ARG A 219 17.96 7.21 13.72
N GLY A 220 19.24 7.56 13.84
CA GLY A 220 19.95 7.69 15.12
C GLY A 220 20.56 6.40 15.64
N ALA A 221 20.72 5.36 14.80
CA ALA A 221 21.39 4.14 15.22
C ALA A 221 22.89 4.41 15.48
N TYR A 222 23.35 4.11 16.71
CA TYR A 222 24.76 4.30 17.07
C TYR A 222 25.65 3.13 16.60
N LYS A 223 25.03 2.01 16.23
CA LYS A 223 25.67 0.88 15.56
C LYS A 223 24.65 0.14 14.69
N VAL A 224 25.16 -0.51 13.66
CA VAL A 224 24.42 -1.43 12.81
C VAL A 224 25.13 -2.77 12.87
N ILE A 225 24.39 -3.84 13.11
CA ILE A 225 24.92 -5.20 13.23
C ILE A 225 24.15 -6.15 12.31
N LEU A 226 24.80 -7.26 11.95
CA LEU A 226 24.23 -8.34 11.17
C LEU A 226 24.99 -9.63 11.49
N ASP A 227 24.31 -10.76 11.36
CA ASP A 227 24.93 -12.07 11.44
C ASP A 227 25.10 -12.65 10.03
N CYS A 228 26.28 -13.23 9.74
CA CYS A 228 26.54 -13.90 8.47
C CYS A 228 27.44 -15.12 8.66
N SER A 229 27.37 -16.06 7.70
CA SER A 229 28.29 -17.20 7.68
C SER A 229 29.71 -16.76 7.31
N LYS A 230 30.72 -17.54 7.73
CA LYS A 230 32.12 -17.21 7.49
C LYS A 230 32.46 -17.06 6.00
N GLU A 231 31.81 -17.80 5.12
CA GLU A 231 32.08 -17.70 3.67
C GLU A 231 31.64 -16.36 3.07
N ASN A 232 30.76 -15.62 3.75
CA ASN A 232 30.25 -14.33 3.31
C ASN A 232 31.02 -13.14 3.89
N ILE A 233 31.98 -13.39 4.79
CA ILE A 233 32.88 -12.36 5.31
C ILE A 233 33.90 -12.04 4.22
N ARG A 234 33.95 -10.78 3.81
CA ARG A 234 35.00 -10.26 2.91
C ARG A 234 35.90 -9.35 3.72
N GLU A 235 37.21 -9.63 3.68
CA GLU A 235 38.27 -8.79 4.26
C GLU A 235 38.43 -7.46 3.51
#